data_AF-A0A356GJG9-F1
#
_entry.id   AF-A0A356GJG9-F1
#
_cell.length_a   1.000
_cell.length_b   1.000
_cell.length_c   1.000
_cell.angle_alpha   90.00
_cell.angle_beta   90.00
_cell.angle_gamma   90.00
#
_symmetry.space_group_name_H-M   'P 1'
#
loop_
_entity.id
_entity.type
_entity.pdbx_description
1 polymer ?
#
loop_
_entity_poly.entity_id
_entity_poly.type
_entity_poly.pdbx_seq_one_letter_code
_entity_poly.pdbx_strand_id
1 'polypeptide(L)'
;MLKDNQMVVTNQNGDEAVCDILFTHEANGKNYVVFEFVDTHEVSAAIYVPGETDDEGEFKDIETDAEWDMLDQVLQAYYDELDAEEEDEDDDEEESDEAKA
;
A
#
# COMPACT_ATOMS: atom_id res chain seq x y z
N MET A 1 -15.18 -9.20 0.79
CA MET A 1 -14.02 -9.63 -0.02
C MET A 1 -12.87 -8.85 0.55
N LEU A 2 -11.83 -9.52 1.06
CA LEU A 2 -10.58 -8.81 1.38
C LEU A 2 -10.05 -8.26 0.06
N LYS A 3 -9.61 -7.01 0.03
CA LYS A 3 -8.94 -6.46 -1.15
C LYS A 3 -7.63 -7.23 -1.34
N ASP A 4 -7.18 -7.42 -2.58
CA ASP A 4 -5.93 -8.18 -2.88
C ASP A 4 -4.69 -7.61 -2.17
N ASN A 5 -4.76 -6.37 -1.69
CA ASN A 5 -3.70 -5.67 -0.97
C ASN A 5 -3.88 -5.67 0.57
N GLN A 6 -4.80 -6.46 1.14
CA GLN A 6 -4.97 -6.53 2.61
C GLN A 6 -4.16 -7.66 3.23
N MET A 7 -3.53 -7.37 4.37
CA MET A 7 -2.86 -8.36 5.21
C MET A 7 -3.37 -8.32 6.64
N VAL A 8 -3.31 -9.47 7.31
CA VAL A 8 -3.59 -9.58 8.75
C VAL A 8 -2.26 -9.70 9.47
N VAL A 9 -1.99 -8.77 10.38
CA VAL A 9 -0.80 -8.75 11.22
C VAL A 9 -1.20 -9.10 12.63
N THR A 10 -0.64 -10.18 13.16
CA THR A 10 -0.83 -10.56 14.56
C THR A 10 0.29 -9.98 15.41
N ASN A 11 -0.07 -9.16 16.39
CA ASN A 11 0.92 -8.56 17.29
C ASN A 11 1.32 -9.52 18.44
N GLN A 12 2.28 -9.11 19.27
CA GLN A 12 2.75 -9.90 20.42
C GLN A 12 1.68 -10.12 21.51
N ASN A 13 0.61 -9.32 21.53
CA ASN A 13 -0.51 -9.49 22.45
C ASN A 13 -1.52 -10.54 21.95
N GLY A 14 -1.38 -11.01 20.71
CA GLY A 14 -2.33 -11.90 20.04
C GLY A 14 -3.52 -11.17 19.42
N ASP A 15 -3.46 -9.84 19.31
CA ASP A 15 -4.46 -9.08 18.58
C ASP A 15 -4.13 -9.11 17.08
N GLU A 16 -5.14 -9.43 16.27
CA GLU A 16 -5.08 -9.38 14.82
C GLU A 16 -5.46 -7.97 14.35
N ALA A 17 -4.55 -7.31 13.64
CA ALA A 17 -4.80 -6.03 12.99
C ALA A 17 -4.88 -6.23 11.47
N VAL A 18 -5.88 -5.65 10.84
CA VAL A 18 -5.97 -5.63 9.37
C VAL A 18 -5.27 -4.38 8.87
N CYS A 19 -4.38 -4.57 7.90
CA CYS A 19 -3.61 -3.51 7.28
C CYS A 19 -3.81 -3.53 5.77
N ASP A 20 -3.93 -2.35 5.17
CA ASP A 20 -3.93 -2.15 3.72
C ASP A 20 -2.49 -1.90 3.25
N ILE A 21 -1.94 -2.77 2.40
CA ILE A 21 -0.62 -2.62 1.80
C ILE A 21 -0.71 -1.54 0.71
N LEU A 22 0.03 -0.44 0.92
CA LEU A 22 0.16 0.62 -0.07
C LEU A 22 1.10 0.17 -1.19
N PHE A 23 2.32 -0.22 -0.84
CA PHE A 23 3.29 -0.75 -1.78
C PHE A 23 4.37 -1.60 -1.10
N THR A 24 5.12 -2.33 -1.93
CA THR A 24 6.31 -3.09 -1.51
C THR A 24 7.53 -2.65 -2.32
N HIS A 25 8.69 -2.61 -1.68
CA HIS A 25 9.95 -2.20 -2.29
C HIS A 25 11.07 -3.15 -1.90
N GLU A 26 11.83 -3.65 -2.88
CA GLU A 26 13.00 -4.48 -2.61
C GLU A 26 14.28 -3.63 -2.74
N ALA A 27 15.03 -3.49 -1.65
CA ALA A 27 16.32 -2.81 -1.67
C ALA A 27 17.34 -3.53 -0.78
N ASN A 28 18.60 -3.58 -1.23
CA ASN A 28 19.69 -4.23 -0.49
C ASN A 28 19.40 -5.69 -0.09
N GLY A 29 18.54 -6.40 -0.83
CA GLY A 29 18.11 -7.77 -0.53
C GLY A 29 17.14 -7.87 0.66
N LYS A 30 16.51 -6.76 1.05
CA LYS A 30 15.43 -6.70 2.04
C LYS A 30 14.14 -6.26 1.33
N ASN A 31 13.02 -6.81 1.77
CA ASN A 31 11.69 -6.41 1.30
C ASN A 31 11.09 -5.44 2.31
N TYR A 32 10.84 -4.21 1.89
CA TYR A 32 10.15 -3.20 2.67
C TYR A 32 8.69 -3.19 2.26
N VAL A 33 7.81 -3.16 3.24
CA VAL A 33 6.36 -3.13 3.04
C VAL A 33 5.83 -1.91 3.77
N VAL A 34 5.14 -1.04 3.04
CA VAL A 34 4.44 0.11 3.61
C VAL A 34 2.95 -0.20 3.62
N PHE A 35 2.32 -0.02 4.77
CA PHE A 35 0.94 -0.37 5.00
C PHE A 35 0.23 0.61 5.93
N GLU A 36 -1.07 0.77 5.75
CA GLU A 36 -1.93 1.58 6.60
C GLU A 36 -2.80 0.67 7.48
N PHE A 37 -2.91 0.99 8.77
CA PHE A 37 -3.84 0.31 9.66
C PHE A 37 -5.27 0.70 9.36
N VAL A 38 -6.14 -0.28 9.06
CA VAL A 38 -7.55 -0.02 8.73
C VAL A 38 -8.33 0.60 9.90
N ASP A 39 -7.95 0.26 11.14
CA ASP A 39 -8.62 0.75 12.35
C ASP A 39 -8.24 2.20 12.72
N THR A 40 -6.97 2.58 12.54
CA THR A 40 -6.44 3.88 12.99
C THR A 40 -6.10 4.83 11.86
N HIS A 41 -6.11 4.37 10.60
CA HIS A 41 -5.59 5.08 9.43
C HIS A 41 -4.14 5.56 9.63
N GLU A 42 -3.35 4.83 10.41
CA GLU A 42 -1.95 5.13 10.65
C GLU A 42 -1.08 4.41 9.63
N VAL A 43 -0.25 5.15 8.90
CA VAL A 43 0.71 4.58 7.94
C VAL A 43 1.97 4.15 8.67
N SER A 44 2.38 2.91 8.43
CA SER A 44 3.57 2.31 9.01
C SER A 44 4.37 1.55 7.95
N ALA A 45 5.64 1.29 8.25
CA ALA A 45 6.54 0.56 7.36
C ALA A 45 7.37 -0.45 8.15
N ALA A 46 7.55 -1.64 7.57
CA ALA A 46 8.35 -2.70 8.15
C ALA A 46 9.09 -3.49 7.07
N ILE A 47 10.15 -4.18 7.48
CA ILE A 47 10.90 -5.11 6.63
C ILE A 47 10.24 -6.49 6.73
N TYR A 48 9.68 -6.98 5.64
CA TYR A 48 9.14 -8.32 5.53
C TYR A 48 10.27 -9.34 5.26
N VAL A 49 10.33 -10.35 6.12
CA VAL A 49 11.22 -11.51 5.98
C VAL A 49 10.36 -12.75 5.75
N PRO A 50 10.38 -13.35 4.55
CA PRO A 50 9.61 -14.55 4.29
C PRO A 50 10.08 -15.71 5.18
N GLY A 51 9.11 -16.47 5.69
CA GLY A 51 9.32 -17.60 6.59
C GLY A 51 9.56 -18.91 5.83
N GLU A 52 9.23 -20.03 6.48
CA GLU A 52 9.35 -21.37 5.88
C GLU A 52 8.27 -21.66 4.82
N THR A 53 7.16 -20.92 4.86
CA THR A 53 6.06 -21.01 3.90
C THR A 53 5.85 -19.66 3.21
N ASP A 54 5.38 -19.66 1.96
CA ASP A 54 5.12 -18.43 1.21
C ASP A 54 4.04 -17.53 1.85
N ASP A 55 3.20 -18.10 2.73
CA ASP A 55 2.12 -17.40 3.43
C ASP A 55 2.49 -16.93 4.84
N GLU A 56 3.69 -17.27 5.33
CA GLU A 56 4.17 -16.87 6.65
C GLU A 56 5.45 -16.04 6.54
N GLY A 57 5.60 -15.07 7.44
CA GLY A 57 6.81 -14.26 7.52
C GLY A 57 6.88 -13.46 8.80
N GLU A 58 8.02 -12.84 9.02
CA GLU A 58 8.27 -11.97 10.17
C GLU A 58 8.49 -10.54 9.69
N PHE A 59 7.93 -9.58 10.44
CA PHE A 59 8.21 -8.16 10.25
C PHE A 59 9.35 -7.72 11.16
N LYS A 60 10.28 -6.95 10.59
CA LYS A 60 11.37 -6.30 11.32
C LYS A 60 11.24 -4.79 11.22
N ASP A 61 11.57 -4.12 12.31
CA ASP A 61 11.58 -2.66 12.36
C ASP A 61 12.69 -2.08 11.46
N ILE A 62 12.42 -0.91 10.91
CA ILE A 62 13.38 -0.13 10.12
C ILE A 62 14.16 0.77 11.07
N GLU A 63 15.46 0.50 11.20
CA GLU A 63 16.32 1.18 12.17
C GLU A 63 17.12 2.35 11.57
N THR A 64 17.18 2.49 10.25
CA THR A 64 18.06 3.47 9.60
C THR A 64 17.31 4.58 8.87
N ASP A 65 17.76 5.83 9.08
CA ASP A 65 17.19 7.00 8.40
C ASP A 65 17.27 6.88 6.87
N ALA A 66 18.32 6.26 6.34
CA ALA A 66 18.48 6.07 4.90
C ALA A 66 17.39 5.17 4.28
N GLU A 67 16.93 4.16 5.03
CA GLU A 67 15.80 3.32 4.61
C GLU A 67 14.49 4.11 4.66
N TRP A 68 14.30 4.93 5.70
CA TRP A 68 13.14 5.82 5.81
C TRP A 68 13.08 6.88 4.70
N ASP A 69 14.19 7.56 4.42
CA ASP A 69 14.29 8.55 3.34
C ASP A 69 13.97 7.94 1.97
N MET A 70 14.39 6.69 1.75
CA MET A 70 14.08 5.97 0.51
C MET A 70 12.59 5.66 0.40
N LEU A 71 11.97 5.17 1.48
CA LEU A 71 10.55 4.85 1.50
C LEU A 71 9.67 6.09 1.37
N ASP A 72 10.05 7.21 1.98
CA ASP A 72 9.32 8.47 1.85
C ASP A 72 9.32 8.98 0.40
N GLN A 73 10.45 8.85 -0.31
CA GLN A 73 10.54 9.19 -1.73
C GLN A 73 9.63 8.31 -2.59
N VAL A 74 9.59 7.00 -2.32
CA VAL A 74 8.73 6.06 -3.06
C VAL A 74 7.26 6.30 -2.72
N LEU A 75 6.94 6.59 -1.45
CA LEU A 75 5.58 6.91 -1.00
C LEU A 75 5.07 8.20 -1.65
N GLN A 76 5.88 9.25 -1.70
CA GLN A 76 5.53 10.49 -2.40
C GLN A 76 5.28 10.22 -3.89
N ALA A 77 6.17 9.47 -4.55
CA ALA A 77 5.99 9.12 -5.95
C ALA A 77 4.69 8.33 -6.20
N TYR A 78 4.34 7.41 -5.28
CA TYR A 78 3.10 6.64 -5.35
C TYR A 78 1.85 7.53 -5.22
N TYR A 79 1.85 8.49 -4.28
CA TYR A 79 0.74 9.44 -4.16
C TYR A 79 0.66 10.40 -5.34
N ASP A 80 1.80 10.88 -5.85
CA ASP A 80 1.84 11.73 -7.05
C ASP A 80 1.27 10.98 -8.28
N GLU A 81 1.53 9.67 -8.38
CA GLU A 81 0.99 8.82 -9.46
C GLU A 81 -0.52 8.59 -9.29
N LEU A 82 -1.01 8.36 -8.07
CA LEU A 82 -2.44 8.25 -7.77
C LEU A 82 -3.22 9.55 -8.07
N ASP A 83 -2.69 10.71 -7.64
CA ASP A 83 -3.32 12.01 -7.91
C ASP A 83 -3.35 12.30 -9.42
N ALA A 84 -2.37 11.81 -10.19
CA ALA A 84 -2.34 11.96 -11.64
C ALA A 84 -3.32 11.03 -12.38
N GLU A 85 -3.64 9.86 -11.82
CA GLU A 85 -4.58 8.89 -12.42
C GLU A 85 -6.07 9.24 -12.17
N GLU A 86 -6.40 10.07 -11.17
CA GLU A 86 -7.79 10.51 -10.93
C GLU A 86 -8.30 11.58 -11.92
N GLU A 87 -7.48 12.11 -12.84
CA GLU A 87 -7.90 13.09 -13.86
C GLU A 87 -8.49 12.46 -15.15
N ASP A 88 -8.51 11.13 -15.30
CA ASP A 88 -8.90 10.45 -16.55
C ASP A 88 -10.33 9.79 -16.52
N GLU A 89 -11.18 10.06 -15.51
CA GLU A 89 -12.55 9.48 -15.40
C GLU A 89 -13.72 10.43 -15.77
N ASP A 90 -13.49 11.56 -16.44
CA ASP A 90 -14.53 12.53 -16.83
C ASP A 90 -14.65 12.77 -18.36
N ASP A 91 -14.67 11.72 -19.20
CA ASP A 91 -14.96 11.87 -20.64
C ASP A 91 -15.88 10.76 -21.20
N ASP A 92 -17.14 10.71 -20.74
CA ASP A 92 -18.24 10.15 -21.55
C ASP A 92 -19.57 10.85 -21.22
N GLU A 93 -19.61 12.18 -21.40
CA GLU A 93 -20.87 12.93 -21.55
C GLU A 93 -20.81 13.77 -22.83
N GLU A 94 -20.98 13.12 -23.99
CA GLU A 94 -21.40 13.84 -25.20
C GLU A 94 -22.80 13.38 -25.60
N GLU A 95 -23.75 14.27 -25.33
CA GLU A 95 -25.16 14.18 -25.65
C GLU A 95 -25.40 13.73 -27.10
N SER A 96 -26.10 12.62 -27.26
CA SER A 96 -26.78 12.33 -28.53
C SER A 96 -28.07 13.15 -28.60
N ASP A 97 -27.92 14.36 -29.11
CA ASP A 97 -28.92 15.33 -29.53
C ASP A 97 -30.26 14.72 -30.04
N GLU A 98 -31.36 15.33 -29.59
CA GLU A 98 -32.72 15.12 -30.11
C GLU A 98 -32.79 15.31 -31.65
N ALA A 99 -32.84 14.21 -32.41
CA ALA A 99 -33.32 14.27 -33.79
C ALA A 99 -34.84 14.06 -33.83
N LYS A 100 -35.59 15.16 -33.66
CA LYS A 100 -36.97 15.30 -34.18
C LYS A 100 -37.01 14.92 -35.66
N ALA A 101 -37.79 13.90 -36.01
CA ALA A 101 -38.44 13.77 -37.33
C ALA A 101 -39.69 12.90 -37.23
#